data_AF-A0A9X8UR52-F1
#
_entry.id   AF-A0A9X8UR52-F1
#
_cell.length_a   1.000
_cell.length_b   1.000
_cell.length_c   1.000
_cell.angle_alpha   90.00
_cell.angle_beta   90.00
_cell.angle_gamma   90.00
#
_symmetry.space_group_name_H-M   'P 1'
#
loop_
_entity.id
_entity.type
_entity.pdbx_description
1 polymer ?
#
loop_
_entity_poly.entity_id
_entity_poly.type
_entity_poly.pdbx_seq_one_letter_code
_entity_poly.pdbx_strand_id
1 'polypeptide(L)'
;AFLGVQLAVFGVYMGASFAPNHKGMPMVPQDARIDFFSRQVLTGRNVMAKSSWGNRVLSHVYGGLNYQVEHHLFPSMPRANLAGVSRIVRQYCDEHQVPYTVASVRESYAQVITYLNKVGLSARDPFECPIISGYRIP
;
A
#
# COMPACT_ATOMS: atom_id res chain seq x y z
N ALA A 1 25.72 21.64 -2.02
CA ALA A 1 25.80 20.26 -1.48
C ALA A 1 24.67 19.94 -0.51
N PHE A 2 24.51 20.67 0.61
CA PHE A 2 23.51 20.38 1.66
C PHE A 2 22.08 20.18 1.13
N LEU A 3 21.53 21.14 0.37
CA LEU A 3 20.17 21.04 -0.18
C LEU A 3 19.98 19.80 -1.07
N GLY A 4 20.97 19.49 -1.91
CA GLY A 4 20.92 18.31 -2.76
C GLY A 4 20.88 17.00 -1.96
N VAL A 5 21.71 16.90 -0.92
CA VAL A 5 21.72 15.73 -0.02
C VAL A 5 20.41 15.63 0.76
N GLN A 6 19.92 16.74 1.32
CA GLN A 6 18.67 16.76 2.08
C GLN A 6 17.49 16.31 1.21
N LEU A 7 17.33 16.86 0.01
CA LEU A 7 16.23 16.51 -0.89
C LEU A 7 16.31 15.05 -1.34
N ALA A 8 17.52 14.54 -1.63
CA ALA A 8 17.71 13.15 -2.03
C ALA A 8 17.34 12.19 -0.89
N VAL A 9 17.90 12.41 0.30
CA VAL A 9 17.65 11.54 1.48
C VAL A 9 16.19 11.63 1.90
N PHE A 10 15.64 12.84 2.01
CA PHE A 10 14.25 13.04 2.38
C PHE A 10 13.28 12.47 1.34
N GLY A 11 13.55 12.68 0.05
CA GLY A 11 12.73 12.14 -1.04
C GLY A 11 12.67 10.62 -1.02
N VAL A 12 13.81 9.95 -0.87
CA VAL A 12 13.88 8.48 -0.73
C VAL A 12 13.13 8.02 0.52
N TYR A 13 13.35 8.69 1.65
CA TYR A 13 12.69 8.36 2.92
C TYR A 13 11.16 8.50 2.85
N MET A 14 10.65 9.63 2.33
CA MET A 14 9.21 9.85 2.19
C MET A 14 8.61 8.87 1.17
N GLY A 15 9.28 8.65 0.03
CA GLY A 15 8.83 7.66 -0.96
C GLY A 15 8.73 6.26 -0.38
N ALA A 16 9.73 5.83 0.39
CA ALA A 16 9.73 4.54 1.08
C ALA A 16 8.68 4.43 2.19
N SER A 17 8.28 5.55 2.80
CA SER A 17 7.25 5.58 3.85
C SER A 17 5.83 5.59 3.27
N PHE A 18 5.58 6.33 2.19
CA PHE A 18 4.24 6.41 1.58
C PHE A 18 3.90 5.22 0.69
N ALA A 19 4.84 4.77 -0.16
CA ALA A 19 4.54 3.76 -1.16
C ALA A 19 3.92 2.48 -0.59
N PRO A 20 4.38 1.93 0.56
CA PRO A 20 3.80 0.71 1.12
C PRO A 20 2.34 0.80 1.56
N ASN A 21 1.81 2.02 1.79
CA ASN A 21 0.44 2.25 2.24
C ASN A 21 -0.60 2.24 1.10
N HIS A 22 -0.19 2.32 -0.17
CA HIS A 22 -1.14 2.40 -1.31
C HIS A 22 -0.76 1.57 -2.53
N LYS A 23 0.49 1.13 -2.67
CA LYS A 23 0.91 0.37 -3.86
C LYS A 23 0.12 -0.93 -3.98
N GLY A 24 -0.33 -1.27 -5.19
CA GLY A 24 -1.07 -2.51 -5.46
C GLY A 24 -2.47 -2.58 -4.85
N MET A 25 -3.07 -1.43 -4.51
CA MET A 25 -4.47 -1.35 -4.07
C MET A 25 -5.42 -1.21 -5.27
N PRO A 26 -6.72 -1.56 -5.10
CA PRO A 26 -7.71 -1.44 -6.15
C PRO A 26 -7.73 -0.06 -6.81
N MET A 27 -7.76 -0.06 -8.14
CA MET A 27 -8.03 1.15 -8.92
C MET A 27 -9.54 1.31 -9.06
N VAL A 28 -10.05 2.46 -8.64
CA VAL A 28 -11.47 2.79 -8.78
C VAL A 28 -11.75 3.11 -10.27
N PRO A 29 -12.72 2.43 -10.91
CA PRO A 29 -13.14 2.74 -12.29
C PRO A 29 -13.58 4.20 -12.42
N GLN A 30 -13.43 4.78 -13.62
CA GLN A 30 -13.74 6.20 -13.85
C GLN A 30 -15.21 6.55 -13.63
N ASP A 31 -16.12 5.59 -13.87
CA ASP A 31 -17.57 5.71 -13.74
C ASP A 31 -18.10 5.30 -12.35
N ALA A 32 -17.26 4.69 -11.52
CA ALA A 32 -17.64 4.26 -10.18
C ALA A 32 -17.74 5.45 -9.22
N ARG A 33 -18.85 5.52 -8.47
CA ARG A 33 -18.99 6.42 -7.33
C ARG A 33 -18.71 5.66 -6.05
N ILE A 34 -17.74 6.15 -5.28
CA ILE A 34 -17.34 5.59 -3.99
C ILE A 34 -17.47 6.67 -2.92
N ASP A 35 -18.01 6.33 -1.75
CA ASP A 35 -18.11 7.26 -0.64
C ASP A 35 -16.73 7.56 -0.03
N PHE A 36 -16.66 8.59 0.81
CA PHE A 36 -15.41 9.02 1.42
C PHE A 36 -14.72 7.92 2.23
N PHE A 37 -15.48 7.18 3.05
CA PHE A 37 -14.94 6.15 3.92
C PHE A 37 -14.39 4.98 3.12
N SER A 38 -15.20 4.42 2.21
CA SER A 38 -14.79 3.32 1.34
C SER A 38 -13.57 3.69 0.50
N ARG A 39 -13.47 4.96 0.04
CA ARG A 39 -12.29 5.41 -0.68
C ARG A 39 -11.02 5.34 0.16
N GLN A 40 -11.06 5.76 1.43
CA GLN A 40 -9.86 5.73 2.28
C GLN A 40 -9.48 4.30 2.67
N VAL A 41 -10.48 3.46 2.99
CA VAL A 41 -10.25 2.09 3.46
C VAL A 41 -9.85 1.13 2.33
N LEU A 42 -10.53 1.20 1.18
CA LEU A 42 -10.35 0.22 0.10
C LEU A 42 -9.17 0.54 -0.82
N THR A 43 -8.79 1.81 -0.97
CA THR A 43 -7.67 2.22 -1.83
C THR A 43 -6.35 2.42 -1.06
N GLY A 44 -6.38 2.14 0.25
CA GLY A 44 -5.24 2.25 1.14
C GLY A 44 -5.09 1.00 2.00
N ARG A 45 -4.02 0.98 2.79
CA ARG A 45 -3.77 -0.02 3.82
C ARG A 45 -2.96 0.59 4.94
N ASN A 46 -3.01 -0.05 6.10
CA ASN A 46 -2.05 0.24 7.16
C ASN A 46 -0.82 -0.66 7.09
N VAL A 47 0.32 -0.10 7.50
CA VAL A 47 1.58 -0.82 7.58
C VAL A 47 1.90 -1.09 9.04
N MET A 48 1.97 -2.36 9.43
CA MET A 48 2.16 -2.75 10.84
C MET A 48 3.29 -3.76 10.98
N ALA A 49 4.06 -3.64 12.05
CA ALA A 49 5.01 -4.69 12.41
C ALA A 49 4.29 -5.84 13.13
N LYS A 50 4.91 -7.03 13.12
CA LYS A 50 4.36 -8.24 13.76
C LYS A 50 4.35 -8.19 15.29
N SER A 51 5.20 -7.35 15.89
CA SER A 51 5.29 -7.19 17.34
C SER A 51 4.91 -5.77 17.75
N SER A 52 4.36 -5.61 18.95
CA SER A 52 3.98 -4.30 19.50
C SER A 52 5.19 -3.36 19.60
N TRP A 53 6.35 -3.86 20.02
CA TRP A 53 7.59 -3.05 20.06
C TRP A 53 8.03 -2.65 18.65
N GLY A 54 8.04 -3.58 17.70
CA GLY A 54 8.36 -3.28 16.30
C GLY A 54 7.39 -2.25 15.72
N ASN A 55 6.12 -2.29 16.10
CA ASN A 55 5.12 -1.36 15.58
C ASN A 55 5.31 0.05 16.15
N ARG A 56 5.79 0.18 17.39
CA ARG A 56 6.19 1.47 17.97
C ARG A 56 7.37 2.06 17.20
N VAL A 57 8.42 1.28 16.97
CA VAL A 57 9.58 1.71 16.17
C VAL A 57 9.15 2.11 14.76
N LEU A 58 8.33 1.28 14.11
CA LEU A 58 7.79 1.56 12.78
C LEU A 58 6.98 2.87 12.75
N SER A 59 6.12 3.10 13.74
CA SER A 59 5.31 4.32 13.83
C SER A 59 6.18 5.57 13.99
N HIS A 60 7.32 5.47 14.68
CA HIS A 60 8.29 6.57 14.74
C HIS A 60 8.99 6.78 13.39
N VAL A 61 9.45 5.71 12.75
CA VAL A 61 10.10 5.78 11.43
C VAL A 61 9.16 6.31 10.36
N TYR A 62 7.88 5.97 10.39
CA TYR A 62 6.88 6.45 9.42
C TYR A 62 6.28 7.81 9.80
N GLY A 63 6.64 8.38 10.96
CA GLY A 63 6.01 9.61 11.46
C GLY A 63 4.51 9.49 11.75
N GLY A 64 3.98 8.27 11.90
CA GLY A 64 2.55 7.97 12.03
C GLY A 64 1.83 7.69 10.70
N LEU A 65 2.49 7.85 9.55
CA LEU A 65 1.91 7.60 8.23
C LEU A 65 1.72 6.11 7.91
N ASN A 66 2.14 5.22 8.81
CA ASN A 66 1.82 3.80 8.73
C ASN A 66 0.34 3.51 9.06
N TYR A 67 -0.38 4.49 9.62
CA TYR A 67 -1.82 4.50 9.85
C TYR A 67 -2.52 5.32 8.75
N GLN A 68 -2.32 4.95 7.49
CA GLN A 68 -2.80 5.67 6.32
C GLN A 68 -4.32 5.87 6.32
N VAL A 69 -5.06 4.81 6.66
CA VAL A 69 -6.53 4.82 6.63
C VAL A 69 -7.04 5.88 7.61
N GLU A 70 -6.56 5.85 8.85
CA GLU A 70 -6.99 6.78 9.90
C GLU A 70 -6.46 8.20 9.65
N HIS A 71 -5.24 8.34 9.11
CA HIS A 71 -4.70 9.63 8.75
C HIS A 71 -5.59 10.34 7.71
N HIS A 72 -6.12 9.59 6.75
CA HIS A 72 -7.01 10.15 5.73
C HIS A 72 -8.46 10.31 6.19
N LEU A 73 -8.96 9.43 7.07
CA LEU A 73 -10.28 9.59 7.67
C LEU A 73 -10.34 10.77 8.63
N PHE A 74 -9.24 11.05 9.35
CA PHE A 74 -9.15 12.07 10.39
C PHE A 74 -7.89 12.93 10.23
N PRO A 75 -7.79 13.76 9.17
CA PRO A 75 -6.57 14.49 8.82
C PRO A 75 -6.10 15.48 9.89
N SER A 76 -7.02 15.99 10.72
CA SER A 76 -6.71 16.90 11.83
C SER A 76 -6.32 16.18 13.13
N MET A 77 -6.35 14.85 13.16
CA MET A 77 -6.08 14.09 14.38
C MET A 77 -4.57 14.05 14.71
N PRO A 78 -4.18 14.26 15.98
CA PRO A 78 -2.80 14.08 16.39
C PRO A 78 -2.33 12.64 16.14
N ARG A 79 -1.11 12.50 15.57
CA ARG A 79 -0.53 11.18 15.23
C ARG A 79 -0.50 10.16 16.37
N ALA A 80 -0.42 10.63 17.62
CA ALA A 80 -0.39 9.79 18.81
C ALA A 80 -1.69 8.99 19.00
N ASN A 81 -2.81 9.50 18.47
CA ASN A 81 -4.13 8.89 18.61
C ASN A 81 -4.45 7.89 17.50
N LEU A 82 -3.71 7.93 16.38
CA LEU A 82 -3.99 7.08 15.20
C LEU A 82 -3.95 5.59 15.54
N ALA A 83 -3.06 5.16 16.43
CA ALA A 83 -2.99 3.77 16.88
C ALA A 83 -4.28 3.33 17.60
N GLY A 84 -4.85 4.21 18.44
CA GLY A 84 -6.11 3.94 19.13
C GLY A 84 -7.28 3.90 18.16
N VAL A 85 -7.37 4.91 17.29
CA VAL A 85 -8.45 5.02 16.29
C VAL A 85 -8.40 3.91 15.27
N SER A 86 -7.23 3.37 14.93
CA SER A 86 -7.12 2.23 14.01
C SER A 86 -7.84 0.98 14.52
N ARG A 87 -7.95 0.82 15.84
CA ARG A 87 -8.71 -0.28 16.45
C ARG A 87 -10.20 -0.07 16.28
N ILE A 88 -10.67 1.16 16.47
CA ILE A 88 -12.07 1.55 16.30
C ILE A 88 -12.49 1.41 14.84
N VAL A 89 -11.68 1.94 13.91
CA VAL A 89 -11.94 1.83 12.46
C VAL A 89 -11.93 0.38 12.01
N ARG A 90 -10.98 -0.44 12.48
CA ARG A 90 -10.95 -1.88 12.16
C ARG A 90 -12.20 -2.59 12.67
N GLN A 91 -12.63 -2.31 13.89
CA GLN A 91 -13.86 -2.89 14.45
C GLN A 91 -15.08 -2.49 13.61
N TYR A 92 -15.20 -1.21 13.27
CA TYR A 92 -16.29 -0.72 12.41
C TYR A 92 -16.29 -1.41 11.03
N CYS A 93 -15.11 -1.60 10.43
CA CYS A 93 -14.95 -2.33 9.18
C CYS A 93 -15.41 -3.78 9.31
N ASP A 94 -15.06 -4.48 10.39
CA ASP A 94 -15.46 -5.86 10.66
C ASP A 94 -16.99 -5.98 10.80
N GLU A 95 -17.60 -5.11 11.59
CA GLU A 95 -19.06 -5.04 11.81
C GLU A 95 -19.84 -4.80 10.51
N HIS A 96 -19.28 -4.04 9.57
CA HIS A 96 -19.91 -3.68 8.29
C HIS A 96 -19.38 -4.49 7.10
N GLN A 97 -18.59 -5.53 7.34
CA GLN A 97 -18.00 -6.39 6.31
C GLN A 97 -17.17 -5.63 5.25
N VAL A 98 -16.54 -4.53 5.65
CA VAL A 98 -15.63 -3.75 4.79
C VAL A 98 -14.20 -4.28 4.96
N PRO A 99 -13.52 -4.70 3.87
CA PRO A 99 -12.15 -5.21 3.96
C PRO A 99 -11.16 -4.15 4.46
N TYR A 100 -10.61 -4.35 5.67
CA TYR A 100 -9.56 -3.51 6.23
C TYR A 100 -8.18 -4.13 6.00
N THR A 101 -7.39 -3.53 5.11
CA THR A 101 -6.11 -4.12 4.67
C THR A 101 -4.95 -3.70 5.58
N VAL A 102 -4.16 -4.70 6.03
CA VAL A 102 -2.92 -4.49 6.79
C VAL A 102 -1.81 -5.32 6.19
N ALA A 103 -0.60 -4.77 6.12
CA ALA A 103 0.59 -5.52 5.72
C ALA A 103 1.81 -5.08 6.53
N SER A 104 2.80 -5.95 6.68
CA SER A 104 4.15 -5.51 7.06
C SER A 104 4.86 -4.86 5.88
N VAL A 105 5.92 -4.09 6.16
CA VAL A 105 6.78 -3.49 5.13
C VAL A 105 7.24 -4.57 4.15
N ARG A 106 7.74 -5.70 4.66
CA ARG A 106 8.23 -6.81 3.85
C ARG A 106 7.13 -7.42 2.97
N GLU A 107 5.95 -7.66 3.53
CA GLU A 107 4.81 -8.19 2.76
C GLU A 107 4.40 -7.25 1.64
N SER A 108 4.36 -5.94 1.91
CA SER A 108 4.02 -4.93 0.89
C SER A 108 5.00 -4.94 -0.29
N TYR A 109 6.31 -5.07 -0.05
CA TYR A 109 7.30 -5.24 -1.13
C TYR A 109 7.21 -6.61 -1.82
N ALA A 110 7.05 -7.69 -1.05
CA ALA A 110 6.93 -9.03 -1.60
C ALA A 110 5.73 -9.14 -2.56
N GLN A 111 4.56 -8.60 -2.19
CA GLN A 111 3.38 -8.61 -3.05
C GLN A 111 3.63 -8.01 -4.43
N VAL A 112 4.32 -6.86 -4.50
CA VAL A 112 4.63 -6.19 -5.77
C VAL A 112 5.61 -7.03 -6.59
N ILE A 113 6.69 -7.52 -5.97
CA ILE A 113 7.69 -8.34 -6.67
C ILE A 113 7.06 -9.64 -7.18
N THR A 114 6.30 -10.33 -6.33
CA THR A 114 5.57 -11.54 -6.71
C THR A 114 4.60 -11.28 -7.85
N TYR A 115 3.85 -10.18 -7.82
CA TYR A 115 2.94 -9.82 -8.89
C TYR A 115 3.69 -9.51 -10.20
N LEU A 116 4.76 -8.73 -10.15
CA LEU A 116 5.62 -8.43 -11.30
C LEU A 116 6.23 -9.70 -11.90
N ASN A 117 6.71 -10.63 -11.07
CA ASN A 117 7.20 -11.92 -11.53
C ASN A 117 6.08 -12.74 -12.16
N LYS A 118 4.89 -12.78 -11.54
CA LYS A 118 3.74 -13.51 -12.09
C LYS A 118 3.37 -12.98 -13.48
N VAL A 119 3.16 -11.67 -13.62
CA VAL A 119 2.75 -11.09 -14.91
C VAL A 119 3.90 -11.09 -15.92
N GLY A 120 5.14 -10.88 -15.48
CA GLY A 120 6.32 -10.86 -16.35
C GLY A 120 6.65 -12.25 -16.92
N LEU A 121 6.50 -13.30 -16.10
CA LEU A 121 6.69 -14.68 -16.54
C LEU A 121 5.47 -15.23 -17.28
N SER A 122 4.24 -14.77 -16.98
CA SER A 122 3.04 -15.19 -17.72
C SER A 122 2.89 -14.48 -19.06
N ALA A 123 3.49 -13.31 -19.24
CA ALA A 123 3.31 -12.49 -20.44
C ALA A 123 4.19 -12.93 -21.62
N ARG A 124 5.09 -13.91 -21.47
CA ARG A 124 5.94 -14.39 -22.57
C ARG A 124 6.24 -15.88 -22.43
N ASP A 125 5.89 -16.68 -23.44
CA ASP A 125 6.86 -17.67 -23.90
C ASP A 125 8.01 -16.84 -24.51
N PRO A 126 9.22 -16.82 -23.91
CA PRO A 126 10.33 -16.05 -24.45
C PRO A 126 10.74 -16.49 -25.87
N PHE A 127 10.23 -17.62 -26.36
CA PHE A 127 10.41 -18.13 -27.72
C PHE A 127 9.18 -17.94 -28.63
N GLU A 128 8.08 -17.33 -28.14
CA GLU A 128 6.99 -16.88 -29.00
C GLU A 128 7.37 -15.58 -29.69
N CYS A 129 7.68 -15.69 -30.99
CA CYS A 129 7.67 -14.54 -31.87
C CYS A 129 6.20 -14.30 -32.30
N PRO A 130 5.60 -13.11 -32.02
CA PRO A 130 4.21 -12.81 -32.37
C PRO A 130 3.91 -12.98 -33.87
N ILE A 131 4.92 -12.76 -34.72
CA ILE A 131 4.82 -12.93 -36.16
C ILE A 131 4.71 -14.42 -36.52
N ILE A 132 5.46 -15.30 -35.86
CA ILE A 132 5.54 -16.73 -36.18
C ILE A 132 4.40 -17.53 -35.54
N SER A 133 3.83 -17.05 -34.42
CA SER A 133 2.74 -17.72 -33.70
C SER A 133 1.52 -17.99 -34.61
N GLY A 134 1.22 -17.08 -35.56
CA GLY A 134 0.15 -17.26 -36.56
C GLY A 134 0.46 -18.25 -37.71
N TYR A 135 1.69 -18.72 -37.85
CA TYR A 135 2.11 -19.68 -38.89
C TYR A 135 2.43 -21.07 -38.33
N ARG A 136 2.36 -21.27 -37.01
CA ARG A 136 2.53 -22.60 -36.42
C ARG A 136 1.23 -23.38 -36.57
N ILE A 137 1.34 -24.55 -37.19
CA ILE A 137 0.25 -25.52 -37.34
C ILE A 137 0.14 -26.30 -36.02
N PRO A 138 -1.06 -26.65 -35.53
CA PRO A 138 -1.25 -27.41 -34.30
C PRO A 138 -0.53 -28.76 -34.29
#